data_AF-A0A963M3K8-F1
#
_entry.id   AF-A0A963M3K8-F1
#
_cell.length_a   1.000
_cell.length_b   1.000
_cell.length_c   1.000
_cell.angle_alpha   90.00
_cell.angle_beta   90.00
_cell.angle_gamma   90.00
#
_symmetry.space_group_name_H-M   'P 1'
#
loop_
_entity.id
_entity.type
_entity.pdbx_description
1 polymer ?
#
loop_
_entity_poly.entity_id
_entity_poly.type
_entity_poly.pdbx_seq_one_letter_code
_entity_poly.pdbx_strand_id
1 'polypeptide(L)'
;LSGPAISIRRAAQGLADRLGVPARFTGQEAATAWLIDCSRAFALFGQPQVSLDRMLDWTADWVRRGQPSLNKPTHFEARDGKY
;
A
#
# COMPACT_ATOMS: atom_id res chain seq x y z
N LEU A 1 -2.76 -2.70 -8.44
CA LEU A 1 -1.69 -3.10 -7.50
C LEU A 1 -1.22 -4.50 -7.90
N SER A 2 0.07 -4.70 -8.16
CA SER A 2 0.65 -6.04 -8.38
C SER A 2 1.23 -6.59 -7.07
N GLY A 3 1.21 -7.91 -6.89
CA GLY A 3 1.66 -8.58 -5.68
C GLY A 3 0.52 -9.25 -4.89
N PRO A 4 0.80 -9.69 -3.65
CA PRO A 4 -0.21 -10.28 -2.77
C PRO A 4 -1.35 -9.29 -2.48
N ALA A 5 -2.53 -9.82 -2.16
CA ALA A 5 -3.65 -8.99 -1.69
C ALA A 5 -3.31 -8.33 -0.34
N ILE A 6 -3.53 -7.03 -0.23
CA ILE A 6 -3.23 -6.23 0.96
C ILE A 6 -4.48 -5.49 1.43
N SER A 7 -4.77 -5.57 2.73
CA SER A 7 -5.82 -4.74 3.37
C SER A 7 -5.32 -3.32 3.55
N ILE A 8 -6.11 -2.33 3.09
CA ILE A 8 -5.83 -0.91 3.26
C ILE A 8 -5.76 -0.56 4.75
N ARG A 9 -6.72 -1.02 5.57
CA ARG A 9 -6.72 -0.75 7.02
C ARG A 9 -5.46 -1.29 7.68
N ARG A 10 -5.07 -2.54 7.37
CA ARG A 10 -3.85 -3.13 7.94
C ARG A 10 -2.60 -2.35 7.54
N ALA A 11 -2.46 -1.97 6.28
CA ALA A 11 -1.32 -1.21 5.80
C ALA A 11 -1.26 0.19 6.45
N ALA A 12 -2.40 0.90 6.49
CA ALA A 12 -2.49 2.22 7.10
C ALA A 12 -2.22 2.20 8.61
N GLN A 13 -2.78 1.22 9.33
CA GLN A 13 -2.50 1.03 10.75
C GLN A 13 -1.02 0.72 10.98
N GLY A 14 -0.45 -0.20 10.20
CA GLY A 14 0.97 -0.56 10.31
C GLY A 14 1.92 0.61 10.03
N LEU A 15 1.56 1.51 9.13
CA LEU A 15 2.31 2.75 8.89
C LEU A 15 2.15 3.75 10.05
N ALA A 16 0.93 3.92 10.53
CA ALA A 16 0.58 4.83 11.62
C ALA A 16 1.31 4.46 12.92
N ASP A 17 1.34 3.17 13.27
CA ASP A 17 2.09 2.64 14.41
C ASP A 17 3.58 2.98 14.29
N ARG A 18 4.14 2.80 13.09
CA ARG A 18 5.53 3.17 12.79
C ARG A 18 5.77 4.66 12.77
N LEU A 19 4.76 5.51 12.61
CA LEU A 19 4.92 6.96 12.65
C LEU A 19 4.61 7.54 14.04
N GLY A 20 4.07 6.74 14.96
CA GLY A 20 3.66 7.19 16.28
C GLY A 20 2.45 8.13 16.24
N VAL A 21 1.60 8.00 15.20
CA VAL A 21 0.39 8.80 15.01
C VAL A 21 -0.82 7.88 14.86
N PRO A 22 -2.02 8.27 15.29
CA PRO A 22 -3.21 7.43 15.14
C PRO A 22 -3.69 7.41 13.69
N ALA A 23 -3.95 6.21 13.14
CA ALA A 23 -4.67 6.07 11.88
C ALA A 23 -6.15 6.46 12.07
N ARG A 24 -6.67 7.34 11.21
CA ARG A 24 -8.08 7.74 11.21
C ARG A 24 -8.74 7.26 9.93
N PHE A 25 -9.82 6.51 10.06
CA PHE A 25 -10.59 5.98 8.95
C PHE A 25 -11.99 6.59 8.94
N THR A 26 -12.49 6.91 7.75
CA THR A 26 -13.87 7.35 7.53
C THR A 26 -14.55 6.41 6.52
N GLY A 27 -15.87 6.29 6.61
CA GLY A 27 -16.65 5.37 5.77
C GLY A 27 -16.53 3.90 6.20
N GLN A 28 -16.94 3.01 5.30
CA GLN A 28 -16.93 1.55 5.50
C GLN A 28 -16.08 0.89 4.41
N GLU A 29 -15.37 -0.18 4.76
CA GLU A 29 -14.62 -0.96 3.78
C GLU A 29 -15.56 -1.61 2.77
N ALA A 30 -15.21 -1.52 1.49
CA ALA A 30 -15.96 -2.18 0.44
C ALA A 30 -15.73 -3.69 0.47
N ALA A 31 -16.76 -4.46 0.11
CA ALA A 31 -16.68 -5.93 0.06
C ALA A 31 -15.73 -6.46 -1.04
N THR A 32 -15.39 -5.64 -2.03
CA THR A 32 -14.54 -6.03 -3.17
C THR A 32 -13.39 -5.05 -3.39
N ALA A 33 -12.32 -5.56 -4.01
CA ALA A 33 -11.16 -4.78 -4.42
C ALA A 33 -10.73 -5.20 -5.84
N TRP A 34 -10.07 -4.29 -6.55
CA TRP A 34 -9.46 -4.58 -7.84
C TRP A 34 -8.06 -5.16 -7.60
N LEU A 35 -7.88 -6.44 -7.93
CA LEU A 35 -6.63 -7.17 -7.76
C LEU A 35 -6.07 -7.58 -9.12
N ILE A 36 -4.75 -7.61 -9.24
CA ILE A 36 -4.07 -8.12 -10.44
C ILE A 36 -3.63 -9.55 -10.13
N ASP A 37 -4.02 -10.50 -10.98
CA ASP A 37 -3.43 -11.84 -10.95
C ASP A 37 -1.94 -11.75 -11.35
N CYS A 38 -1.07 -12.02 -10.37
CA CYS A 38 0.37 -11.94 -10.53
C CYS A 38 1.05 -13.32 -10.68
N SER A 39 0.27 -14.40 -10.84
CA SER A 39 0.79 -15.77 -10.95
C SER A 39 1.87 -15.90 -12.04
N ARG A 40 1.63 -15.33 -13.23
CA ARG A 40 2.60 -15.36 -14.33
C ARG A 40 3.87 -14.56 -14.02
N ALA A 41 3.74 -13.41 -13.36
CA ALA A 41 4.90 -12.63 -12.95
C ALA A 41 5.74 -13.40 -11.91
N PHE A 42 5.08 -14.07 -10.96
CA PHE A 42 5.78 -14.88 -9.96
C PHE A 42 6.47 -16.11 -10.57
N ALA A 43 5.88 -16.73 -11.59
CA ALA A 43 6.51 -17.83 -12.31
C ALA A 43 7.77 -17.39 -13.08
N LEU A 44 7.76 -16.18 -13.65
CA LEU A 44 8.88 -15.65 -14.44
C LEU A 44 9.99 -15.05 -13.58
N PHE A 45 9.63 -14.35 -12.50
CA PHE A 45 10.56 -13.50 -11.75
C PHE A 45 10.72 -13.90 -10.28
N GLY A 46 9.98 -14.92 -9.82
CA GLY A 46 9.96 -15.34 -8.42
C GLY A 46 8.98 -14.54 -7.56
N GLN A 47 8.90 -14.94 -6.29
CA GLN A 47 8.07 -14.26 -5.29
C GLN A 47 8.66 -12.88 -4.93
N PRO A 48 7.81 -11.91 -4.50
CA PRO A 48 8.30 -10.64 -3.98
C PRO A 48 9.30 -10.85 -2.83
N GLN A 49 10.48 -10.25 -2.93
CA GLN A 49 11.54 -10.38 -1.93
C GLN A 49 11.38 -9.40 -0.75
N VAL A 50 10.59 -8.34 -0.92
CA VAL A 50 10.34 -7.33 0.10
C VAL A 50 8.92 -7.51 0.64
N SER A 51 8.81 -7.76 1.95
CA SER A 51 7.52 -7.89 2.63
C SER A 51 6.83 -6.54 2.81
N LEU A 52 5.51 -6.56 3.03
CA LEU A 52 4.76 -5.36 3.37
C LEU A 52 5.35 -4.66 4.60
N ASP A 53 5.66 -5.39 5.67
CA ASP A 53 6.24 -4.80 6.88
C ASP A 53 7.55 -4.05 6.61
N ARG A 54 8.43 -4.62 5.76
CA ARG A 54 9.67 -3.95 5.38
C ARG A 54 9.43 -2.70 4.55
N MET A 55 8.46 -2.73 3.62
CA MET A 55 8.07 -1.53 2.86
C MET A 55 7.53 -0.43 3.78
N LEU A 56 6.75 -0.80 4.80
CA LEU A 56 6.23 0.15 5.79
C LEU A 56 7.35 0.73 6.66
N ASP A 57 8.34 -0.08 7.07
CA ASP A 57 9.52 0.40 7.81
C ASP A 57 10.28 1.48 7.00
N TRP A 58 10.57 1.19 5.73
CA TRP A 58 11.30 2.11 4.86
C TRP A 58 10.51 3.39 4.56
N THR A 59 9.19 3.27 4.35
CA THR A 59 8.32 4.42 4.11
C THR A 59 8.27 5.32 5.34
N ALA A 60 8.13 4.73 6.54
CA ALA A 60 8.12 5.49 7.78
C ALA A 60 9.46 6.20 8.03
N ASP A 61 10.59 5.54 7.78
CA ASP A 61 11.93 6.14 7.89
C ASP A 61 12.10 7.33 6.92
N TRP A 62 11.70 7.18 5.65
CA TRP A 62 11.75 8.26 4.66
C TRP A 62 10.97 9.49 5.12
N VAL A 63 9.73 9.30 5.59
CA VAL A 63 8.87 10.37 6.09
C VAL A 63 9.44 11.01 7.35
N ARG A 64 9.93 10.22 8.31
CA ARG A 64 10.55 10.72 9.56
C ARG A 64 11.77 11.59 9.31
N ARG A 65 12.53 11.29 8.26
CA ARG A 65 13.69 12.09 7.84
C ARG A 65 13.32 13.36 7.08
N GLY A 66 12.03 13.67 6.92
CA GLY A 66 11.56 14.85 6.19
C GLY A 66 11.96 14.84 4.72
N GLN A 67 12.14 13.65 4.12
CA GLN A 67 12.57 13.55 2.74
C GLN A 67 11.47 14.05 1.77
N PRO A 68 11.85 14.51 0.57
CA PRO A 68 10.89 15.09 -0.37
C PRO A 68 9.76 14.13 -0.77
N SER A 69 8.56 14.71 -0.93
CA SER A 69 7.42 14.08 -1.59
C SER A 69 7.24 14.69 -2.97
N LEU A 70 6.90 13.87 -3.98
CA LEU A 70 6.55 14.37 -5.30
C LEU A 70 5.21 15.11 -5.32
N ASN A 71 4.38 14.95 -4.28
CA ASN A 71 3.04 15.54 -4.15
C ASN A 71 2.16 15.33 -5.38
N LYS A 72 2.39 14.24 -6.12
CA LYS A 72 1.58 13.85 -7.27
C LYS A 72 0.36 13.08 -6.81
N PRO A 73 -0.82 13.33 -7.41
CA PRO A 73 -1.99 12.51 -7.15
C PRO A 73 -1.68 11.05 -7.51
N THR A 74 -2.15 10.12 -6.66
CA THR A 74 -1.91 8.68 -6.87
C THR A 74 -3.06 8.00 -7.62
N HIS A 75 -4.26 8.60 -7.59
CA HIS A 75 -5.47 8.10 -8.23
C HIS A 75 -5.89 6.68 -7.74
N PHE A 76 -5.41 6.26 -6.57
CA PHE A 76 -5.74 4.95 -5.96
C PHE A 76 -7.16 4.89 -5.39
N GLU A 77 -7.85 6.02 -5.31
CA GLU A 77 -9.24 6.15 -4.88
C GLU A 77 -10.25 5.78 -5.98
N ALA A 78 -9.84 5.75 -7.25
CA ALA A 78 -10.73 5.46 -8.36
C ALA A 78 -11.15 3.98 -8.40
N ARG A 79 -12.44 3.74 -8.63
CA ARG A 79 -13.07 2.40 -8.69
C ARG A 79 -13.91 2.18 -9.94
N ASP A 80 -13.92 3.14 -10.85
CA ASP A 80 -14.70 3.11 -12.10
C ASP A 80 -13.97 2.39 -13.25
N GLY A 81 -12.70 2.03 -13.04
CA GLY A 81 -11.87 1.35 -14.03
C GLY A 81 -11.52 2.21 -15.25
N LYS A 82 -11.71 3.53 -15.17
CA LYS A 82 -11.31 4.48 -16.21
C LYS A 82 -10.01 5.13 -15.79
N TYR A 83 -8.96 4.94 -16.58
CA TYR A 83 -7.60 5.44 -16.35
C TYR A 83 -7.11 6.19 -17.58
#